data_AF-A0A0C4FBL8-F1
#
_entry.id   AF-A0A0C4FBL8-F1
#
_cell.length_a   1.000
_cell.length_b   1.000
_cell.length_c   1.000
_cell.angle_alpha   90.00
_cell.angle_beta   90.00
_cell.angle_gamma   90.00
#
_symmetry.space_group_name_H-M   'P 1'
#
loop_
_entity.id
_entity.type
_entity.pdbx_description
1 polymer ?
#
loop_
_entity_poly.entity_id
_entity_poly.type
_entity_poly.pdbx_seq_one_letter_code
_entity_poly.pdbx_strand_id
1 'polypeptide(L)'
;QLCSPISLSAYELALEAIVQSTWDISLYKETLAAHNKLASANNLPLLTANKDWINSTQDEINHTLARLENDLKHNTTNCIKDGIRSSYQALGAHYRKVGDVGSAHRVFSKAREHATTALHAAELSLASLDLALDAENFKLAQSHAAKAQGALDTLIGSLELKAAKTKT
;
A
#
# COMPACT_ATOMS: atom_id res chain seq x y z
N GLN A 1 -8.48 -17.91 14.99
CA GLN A 1 -8.84 -18.50 16.31
C GLN A 1 -10.07 -19.42 16.28
N LEU A 2 -10.89 -19.45 15.22
CA LEU A 2 -12.19 -20.16 15.24
C LEU A 2 -12.18 -21.61 14.72
N CYS A 3 -11.08 -22.14 14.17
CA CYS A 3 -11.03 -23.53 13.71
C CYS A 3 -9.61 -24.13 13.83
N SER A 4 -9.40 -25.05 14.78
CA SER A 4 -8.08 -25.55 15.17
C SER A 4 -7.30 -26.26 14.04
N PRO A 5 -7.91 -27.16 13.23
CA PRO A 5 -7.16 -27.90 12.20
C PRO A 5 -6.72 -27.03 11.02
N ILE A 6 -7.59 -26.11 10.58
CA ILE A 6 -7.34 -25.28 9.40
C ILE A 6 -6.39 -24.12 9.74
N SER A 7 -6.37 -23.69 11.01
CA SER A 7 -5.62 -22.50 11.41
C SER A 7 -4.12 -22.57 11.12
N LEU A 8 -3.46 -23.71 11.34
CA LEU A 8 -2.01 -23.83 11.15
C LEU A 8 -1.62 -23.73 9.67
N SER A 9 -2.30 -24.50 8.82
CA SER A 9 -2.09 -24.43 7.37
C SER A 9 -2.42 -23.04 6.81
N ALA A 10 -3.43 -22.35 7.36
CA ALA A 10 -3.74 -20.97 6.98
C ALA A 10 -2.60 -20.01 7.35
N TYR A 11 -1.96 -20.17 8.52
CA TYR A 11 -0.80 -19.38 8.91
C TYR A 11 0.43 -19.67 8.03
N GLU A 12 0.68 -20.92 7.65
CA GLU A 12 1.77 -21.29 6.73
C GLU A 12 1.59 -20.62 5.36
N LEU A 13 0.38 -20.69 4.79
CA LEU A 13 0.04 -19.99 3.54
C LEU A 13 0.18 -18.47 3.69
N ALA A 14 -0.23 -17.91 4.82
CA ALA A 14 -0.07 -16.47 5.07
C ALA A 14 1.41 -16.06 5.12
N LEU A 15 2.26 -16.85 5.78
CA LEU A 15 3.70 -16.59 5.83
C LEU A 15 4.34 -16.64 4.44
N GLU A 16 3.96 -17.61 3.61
CA GLU A 16 4.43 -17.70 2.23
C GLU A 16 3.97 -16.49 1.40
N ALA A 17 2.70 -16.11 1.51
CA ALA A 17 2.14 -14.96 0.79
C ALA A 17 2.82 -13.64 1.19
N ILE A 18 3.11 -13.44 2.48
CA ILE A 18 3.81 -12.26 3.00
C ILE A 18 5.21 -12.18 2.38
N VAL A 19 5.97 -13.29 2.38
CA VAL A 19 7.33 -13.36 1.84
C VAL A 19 7.37 -13.09 0.33
N GLN A 20 6.37 -13.57 -0.41
CA GLN A 20 6.31 -13.42 -1.88
C GLN A 20 5.80 -12.03 -2.32
N SER A 21 4.84 -11.46 -1.59
CA SER A 21 4.07 -10.31 -2.09
C SER A 21 4.35 -8.99 -1.37
N THR A 22 4.94 -9.04 -0.19
CA THR A 22 5.09 -7.85 0.69
C THR A 22 6.52 -7.74 1.21
N TRP A 23 6.82 -6.61 1.85
CA TRP A 23 8.02 -6.39 2.64
C TRP A 23 7.67 -6.09 4.10
N ASP A 24 6.51 -6.55 4.56
CA ASP A 24 6.05 -6.31 5.92
C ASP A 24 6.68 -7.32 6.89
N ILE A 25 7.86 -6.95 7.38
CA ILE A 25 8.63 -7.75 8.34
C ILE A 25 7.89 -7.85 9.69
N SER A 26 7.13 -6.82 10.07
CA SER A 26 6.38 -6.81 11.33
C SER A 26 5.24 -7.83 11.28
N LEU A 27 4.43 -7.79 10.23
CA LEU A 27 3.35 -8.74 9.99
C LEU A 27 3.87 -10.17 9.87
N TYR A 28 5.02 -10.39 9.22
CA TYR A 28 5.65 -11.71 9.17
C TYR A 28 5.97 -12.24 10.57
N LYS A 29 6.61 -11.43 11.42
CA LYS A 29 7.00 -11.81 12.79
C LYS A 29 5.77 -12.09 13.67
N GLU A 30 4.75 -11.25 13.56
CA GLU A 30 3.49 -11.41 14.29
C GLU A 30 2.74 -12.68 13.86
N THR A 31 2.65 -12.93 12.56
CA THR A 31 2.03 -14.12 11.98
C THR A 31 2.76 -15.39 12.44
N LEU A 32 4.10 -15.38 12.42
CA LEU A 32 4.91 -16.50 12.89
C LEU A 32 4.74 -16.74 14.40
N ALA A 33 4.68 -15.68 15.19
CA ALA A 33 4.44 -15.78 16.64
C ALA A 33 3.04 -16.36 16.92
N ALA A 34 2.02 -15.94 16.17
CA ALA A 34 0.66 -16.47 16.28
C ALA A 34 0.60 -17.96 15.90
N HIS A 35 1.27 -18.36 14.82
CA HIS A 35 1.42 -19.76 14.42
C HIS A 35 2.07 -20.58 15.56
N ASN A 36 3.23 -20.15 16.04
CA ASN A 36 3.99 -20.89 17.04
C ASN A 36 3.28 -20.98 18.39
N LYS A 37 2.50 -19.96 18.75
CA LYS A 37 1.63 -20.00 19.94
C LYS A 37 0.59 -21.11 19.83
N LEU A 38 -0.03 -21.29 18.66
CA LEU A 38 -1.00 -22.36 18.44
C LEU A 38 -0.34 -23.74 18.32
N ALA A 39 0.79 -23.83 17.62
CA ALA A 39 1.54 -25.08 17.50
C ALA A 39 1.99 -25.59 18.88
N SER A 40 2.52 -24.71 19.72
CA SER A 40 2.92 -25.04 21.10
C SER A 40 1.75 -25.55 21.94
N ALA A 41 0.58 -24.92 21.85
CA ALA A 41 -0.63 -25.35 22.57
C ALA A 41 -1.12 -26.75 22.16
N ASN A 42 -0.76 -27.20 20.95
CA ASN A 42 -1.14 -28.51 20.40
C ASN A 42 0.03 -29.51 20.39
N ASN A 43 1.16 -29.19 21.03
CA ASN A 43 2.39 -30.01 21.02
C ASN A 43 2.92 -30.33 19.60
N LEU A 44 2.80 -29.38 18.68
CA LEU A 44 3.27 -29.47 17.31
C LEU A 44 4.61 -28.74 17.12
N PRO A 45 5.39 -29.10 16.08
CA PRO A 45 6.68 -28.46 15.80
C PRO A 45 6.52 -26.96 15.53
N LEU A 46 7.50 -26.18 16.01
CA LEU A 46 7.53 -24.74 15.81
C LEU A 46 8.26 -24.39 14.52
N LEU A 47 7.78 -23.35 13.85
CA LEU A 47 8.46 -22.78 12.70
C LEU A 47 9.55 -21.81 13.15
N THR A 48 10.65 -21.79 12.41
CA THR A 48 11.77 -20.87 12.64
C THR A 48 11.66 -19.68 11.69
N ALA A 49 11.99 -18.49 12.18
CA ALA A 49 11.99 -17.28 11.36
C ALA A 49 13.01 -17.39 10.22
N ASN A 50 12.59 -17.01 9.01
CA ASN A 50 13.48 -16.86 7.87
C ASN A 50 14.34 -15.59 8.04
N LYS A 51 15.49 -15.73 8.71
CA LYS A 51 16.40 -14.62 9.00
C LYS A 51 17.00 -14.01 7.74
N ASP A 52 17.27 -14.81 6.72
CA ASP A 52 17.86 -14.34 5.47
C ASP A 52 16.88 -13.42 4.74
N TRP A 53 15.60 -13.79 4.67
CA TRP A 53 14.55 -12.93 4.13
C TRP A 53 14.38 -11.64 4.94
N ILE A 54 14.35 -11.73 6.27
CA ILE A 54 14.22 -10.53 7.12
C ILE A 54 15.36 -9.55 6.86
N ASN A 55 16.61 -10.02 6.85
CA ASN A 55 17.78 -9.15 6.70
C ASN A 55 17.84 -8.56 5.28
N SER A 56 17.72 -9.40 4.25
CA SER A 56 17.74 -8.93 2.85
C SER A 56 16.59 -7.98 2.52
N THR A 57 15.39 -8.24 3.05
CA THR A 57 14.24 -7.34 2.90
C THR A 57 14.48 -6.02 3.62
N GLN A 58 15.06 -6.04 4.82
CA GLN A 58 15.36 -4.81 5.57
C GLN A 58 16.38 -3.92 4.83
N ASP A 59 17.40 -4.53 4.22
CA ASP A 59 18.39 -3.82 3.41
C ASP A 59 17.75 -3.22 2.15
N GLU A 60 16.91 -4.00 1.45
CA GLU A 60 16.20 -3.55 0.26
C GLU A 60 15.19 -2.43 0.56
N ILE A 61 14.52 -2.49 1.72
CA ILE A 61 13.64 -1.42 2.21
C ILE A 61 14.42 -0.11 2.31
N ASN A 62 15.54 -0.14 3.03
CA ASN A 62 16.36 1.05 3.29
C ASN A 62 16.94 1.63 2.00
N HIS A 63 17.44 0.77 1.12
CA HIS A 63 17.99 1.17 -0.18
C HIS A 63 16.92 1.78 -1.08
N THR A 64 15.75 1.13 -1.20
CA THR A 64 14.63 1.64 -1.99
C THR A 64 14.12 2.97 -1.43
N LEU A 65 13.97 3.10 -0.12
CA LEU A 65 13.52 4.33 0.52
C LEU A 65 14.47 5.50 0.21
N ALA A 66 15.77 5.31 0.40
CA ALA A 66 16.78 6.35 0.12
C ALA A 66 16.75 6.80 -1.34
N ARG A 67 16.56 5.86 -2.28
CA ARG A 67 16.40 6.18 -3.70
C ARG A 67 15.15 7.02 -3.96
N LEU A 68 14.01 6.61 -3.43
CA LEU A 68 12.73 7.31 -3.62
C LEU A 68 12.73 8.72 -3.01
N GLU A 69 13.37 8.89 -1.85
CA GLU A 69 13.54 10.21 -1.22
C GLU A 69 14.44 11.13 -2.05
N ASN A 70 15.49 10.59 -2.67
CA ASN A 70 16.34 11.34 -3.59
C ASN A 70 15.56 11.75 -4.85
N ASP A 71 14.77 10.85 -5.43
CA ASP A 71 13.92 11.15 -6.59
C ASP A 71 12.92 12.28 -6.26
N LEU A 72 12.27 12.22 -5.09
CA LEU A 72 11.36 13.27 -4.63
C LEU A 72 12.09 14.60 -4.47
N LYS A 73 13.27 14.59 -3.84
CA LYS A 73 14.09 15.80 -3.64
C LYS A 73 14.49 16.42 -4.98
N HIS A 74 14.93 15.61 -5.93
CA HIS A 74 15.29 16.04 -7.27
C HIS A 74 14.11 16.71 -7.98
N ASN A 75 12.94 16.04 -8.02
CA ASN A 75 11.75 16.57 -8.69
C ASN A 75 11.23 17.85 -8.02
N THR A 76 11.32 17.93 -6.69
CA THR A 76 10.94 19.13 -5.92
C THR A 76 11.87 20.30 -6.21
N THR A 77 13.19 20.05 -6.21
CA THR A 77 14.20 21.09 -6.49
C THR A 77 14.04 21.66 -7.90
N ASN A 78 13.74 20.81 -8.88
CA ASN A 78 13.57 21.20 -10.28
C ASN A 78 12.14 21.60 -10.64
N CYS A 79 11.22 21.64 -9.67
CA CYS A 79 9.81 22.01 -9.87
C CYS A 79 9.07 21.18 -10.95
N ILE A 80 9.41 19.88 -11.08
CA ILE A 80 8.81 18.98 -12.07
C ILE A 80 7.50 18.45 -11.51
N LYS A 81 6.38 19.12 -11.82
CA LYS A 81 5.06 18.86 -11.20
C LYS A 81 4.63 17.40 -11.21
N ASP A 82 4.64 16.75 -12.37
CA ASP A 82 4.22 15.35 -12.48
C ASP A 82 5.24 14.38 -11.85
N GLY A 83 6.52 14.76 -11.86
CA GLY A 83 7.58 14.04 -11.15
C GLY A 83 7.36 14.06 -9.64
N ILE A 84 7.03 15.21 -9.05
CA ILE A 84 6.74 15.33 -7.61
C ILE A 84 5.55 14.44 -7.23
N ARG A 85 4.46 14.48 -8.01
CA ARG A 85 3.28 13.62 -7.82
C ARG A 85 3.67 12.15 -7.84
N SER A 86 4.38 11.73 -8.88
CA SER A 86 4.78 10.33 -9.09
C SER A 86 5.75 9.86 -8.01
N SER A 87 6.67 10.71 -7.55
CA SER A 87 7.58 10.40 -6.44
C SER A 87 6.83 10.19 -5.12
N TYR A 88 5.85 11.05 -4.79
CA TYR A 88 4.99 10.83 -3.61
C TYR A 88 4.15 9.55 -3.73
N GLN A 89 3.63 9.25 -4.92
CA GLN A 89 2.89 8.02 -5.17
C GLN A 89 3.77 6.78 -4.99
N ALA A 90 5.02 6.82 -5.49
CA ALA A 90 5.98 5.73 -5.34
C ALA A 90 6.40 5.52 -3.88
N LEU A 91 6.62 6.60 -3.12
CA LEU A 91 6.83 6.52 -1.67
C LEU A 91 5.62 5.91 -0.95
N GLY A 92 4.40 6.27 -1.36
CA GLY A 92 3.17 5.70 -0.79
C GLY A 92 3.05 4.20 -1.02
N ALA A 93 3.32 3.77 -2.25
CA ALA A 93 3.35 2.35 -2.60
C ALA A 93 4.43 1.59 -1.80
N HIS A 94 5.62 2.20 -1.61
CA HIS A 94 6.68 1.63 -0.79
C HIS A 94 6.26 1.47 0.67
N TYR A 95 5.76 2.53 1.32
CA TYR A 95 5.30 2.45 2.70
C TYR A 95 4.17 1.43 2.89
N ARG A 96 3.23 1.35 1.93
CA ARG A 96 2.20 0.29 1.93
C ARG A 96 2.81 -1.10 1.87
N LYS A 97 3.80 -1.33 0.99
CA LYS A 97 4.47 -2.62 0.84
C LYS A 97 5.20 -3.06 2.12
N VAL A 98 5.71 -2.11 2.89
CA VAL A 98 6.43 -2.33 4.16
C VAL A 98 5.48 -2.46 5.37
N GLY A 99 4.21 -2.09 5.22
CA GLY A 99 3.22 -2.11 6.31
C GLY A 99 3.12 -0.80 7.10
N ASP A 100 3.83 0.27 6.71
CA ASP A 100 3.69 1.59 7.34
C ASP A 100 2.52 2.36 6.72
N VAL A 101 1.31 1.95 7.10
CA VAL A 101 0.05 2.52 6.63
C VAL A 101 -0.06 4.02 6.96
N GLY A 102 0.48 4.44 8.11
CA GLY A 102 0.45 5.85 8.53
C GLY A 102 1.27 6.75 7.62
N SER A 103 2.51 6.36 7.30
CA SER A 103 3.34 7.08 6.33
C SER A 103 2.74 7.05 4.94
N ALA A 104 2.20 5.90 4.52
CA ALA A 104 1.55 5.75 3.21
C ALA A 104 0.40 6.75 3.01
N HIS A 105 -0.51 6.90 3.99
CA HIS A 105 -1.59 7.88 3.92
C HIS A 105 -1.10 9.33 3.79
N ARG A 106 -0.04 9.69 4.54
CA ARG A 106 0.54 11.05 4.50
C ARG A 106 1.07 11.38 3.10
N VAL A 107 1.85 10.49 2.52
CA VAL A 107 2.45 10.74 1.19
C VAL A 107 1.45 10.62 0.05
N PHE A 108 0.44 9.74 0.11
CA PHE A 108 -0.63 9.72 -0.89
C PHE A 108 -1.47 10.99 -0.85
N SER A 109 -1.70 11.56 0.34
CA SER A 109 -2.36 12.86 0.48
C SER A 109 -1.56 13.96 -0.21
N LYS A 110 -0.23 13.95 -0.05
CA LYS A 110 0.68 14.87 -0.77
C LYS A 110 0.69 14.63 -2.27
N ALA A 111 0.74 13.39 -2.73
CA ALA A 111 0.62 13.08 -4.16
C ALA A 111 -0.66 13.69 -4.75
N ARG A 112 -1.79 13.60 -4.03
CA ARG A 112 -3.08 14.12 -4.50
C ARG A 112 -3.10 15.65 -4.60
N GLU A 113 -2.40 16.36 -3.72
CA GLU A 113 -2.21 17.83 -3.84
C GLU A 113 -1.52 18.22 -5.17
N HIS A 114 -0.69 17.32 -5.72
CA HIS A 114 0.00 17.50 -7.00
C HIS A 114 -0.73 16.87 -8.21
N ALA A 115 -1.96 16.40 -8.04
CA ALA A 115 -2.74 15.85 -9.15
C ALA A 115 -3.12 16.93 -10.17
N THR A 116 -2.78 16.69 -11.44
CA THR A 116 -3.07 17.59 -12.57
C THR A 116 -4.26 17.16 -13.42
N THR A 117 -4.75 15.93 -13.25
CA THR A 117 -5.88 15.38 -14.01
C THR A 117 -6.89 14.74 -13.07
N ALA A 118 -8.14 14.64 -13.52
CA ALA A 118 -9.19 13.94 -12.79
C ALA A 118 -8.84 12.45 -12.58
N LEU A 119 -8.16 11.83 -13.55
CA LEU A 119 -7.64 10.46 -13.42
C LEU A 119 -6.64 10.34 -12.27
N HIS A 120 -5.64 11.23 -12.20
CA HIS A 120 -4.67 11.23 -11.09
C HIS A 120 -5.37 11.39 -9.74
N ALA A 121 -6.35 12.30 -9.65
CA ALA A 121 -7.09 12.52 -8.42
C ALA A 121 -7.92 11.29 -8.01
N ALA A 122 -8.51 10.57 -8.97
CA ALA A 122 -9.26 9.35 -8.73
C ALA A 122 -8.34 8.21 -8.25
N GLU A 123 -7.26 7.91 -8.98
CA GLU A 123 -6.29 6.87 -8.65
C GLU A 123 -5.70 7.04 -7.24
N LEU A 124 -5.30 8.26 -6.88
CA LEU A 124 -4.73 8.56 -5.57
C LEU A 124 -5.78 8.51 -4.43
N SER A 125 -7.03 8.81 -4.74
CA SER A 125 -8.13 8.68 -3.79
C SER A 125 -8.47 7.21 -3.55
N LEU A 126 -8.41 6.36 -4.60
CA LEU A 126 -8.59 4.91 -4.50
C LEU A 126 -7.43 4.27 -3.71
N ALA A 127 -6.18 4.64 -3.97
CA ALA A 127 -5.05 4.13 -3.17
C ALA A 127 -5.18 4.47 -1.67
N SER A 128 -5.70 5.66 -1.35
CA SER A 128 -5.98 6.04 0.04
C SER A 128 -7.21 5.35 0.63
N LEU A 129 -8.18 4.97 -0.20
CA LEU A 129 -9.32 4.15 0.19
C LEU A 129 -8.86 2.74 0.57
N ASP A 130 -8.04 2.11 -0.26
CA ASP A 130 -7.50 0.76 0.00
C ASP A 130 -6.76 0.72 1.35
N LEU A 131 -5.88 1.70 1.61
CA LEU A 131 -5.20 1.80 2.92
C LEU A 131 -6.16 1.97 4.09
N ALA A 132 -7.24 2.73 3.93
CA ALA A 132 -8.22 2.93 4.98
C ALA A 132 -9.04 1.64 5.24
N LEU A 133 -9.27 0.83 4.21
CA LEU A 133 -9.89 -0.49 4.34
C LEU A 133 -8.94 -1.47 5.02
N ASP A 134 -7.66 -1.49 4.64
CA ASP A 134 -6.61 -2.30 5.27
C ASP A 134 -6.48 -1.99 6.78
N ALA A 135 -6.69 -0.72 7.17
CA ALA A 135 -6.69 -0.28 8.56
C ALA A 135 -8.05 -0.40 9.28
N GLU A 136 -9.07 -1.01 8.66
CA GLU A 136 -10.45 -1.09 9.15
C GLU A 136 -11.07 0.26 9.54
N ASN A 137 -10.55 1.37 8.99
CA ASN A 137 -11.04 2.71 9.26
C ASN A 137 -12.14 3.08 8.27
N PHE A 138 -13.33 2.50 8.46
CA PHE A 138 -14.46 2.64 7.54
C PHE A 138 -14.93 4.10 7.37
N LYS A 139 -14.75 4.94 8.40
CA LYS A 139 -15.06 6.38 8.32
C LYS A 139 -14.11 7.08 7.33
N LEU A 140 -12.82 6.78 7.42
CA LEU A 140 -11.82 7.31 6.50
C LEU A 140 -12.00 6.73 5.09
N ALA A 141 -12.31 5.43 5.00
CA ALA A 141 -12.63 4.77 3.74
C ALA A 141 -13.80 5.46 3.03
N GLN A 142 -14.92 5.69 3.71
CA GLN A 142 -16.08 6.40 3.14
C GLN A 142 -15.71 7.80 2.61
N SER A 143 -14.87 8.54 3.35
CA SER A 143 -14.36 9.85 2.92
C SER A 143 -13.55 9.77 1.62
N HIS A 144 -12.65 8.78 1.51
CA HIS A 144 -11.86 8.58 0.29
C HIS A 144 -12.69 8.04 -0.88
N ALA A 145 -13.68 7.20 -0.62
CA ALA A 145 -14.63 6.75 -1.64
C ALA A 145 -15.40 7.92 -2.26
N ALA A 146 -15.90 8.86 -1.44
CA ALA A 146 -16.58 10.06 -1.94
C ALA A 146 -15.65 10.95 -2.79
N LYS A 147 -14.37 11.10 -2.39
CA LYS A 147 -13.37 11.84 -3.17
C LYS A 147 -13.05 11.17 -4.50
N ALA A 148 -12.94 9.84 -4.51
CA ALA A 148 -12.71 9.05 -5.71
C ALA A 148 -13.90 9.18 -6.67
N GLN A 149 -15.13 9.04 -6.16
CA GLN A 149 -16.35 9.19 -6.97
C GLN A 149 -16.41 10.56 -7.65
N GLY A 150 -16.23 11.65 -6.91
CA GLY A 150 -16.29 13.00 -7.50
C GLY A 150 -15.19 13.24 -8.56
N ALA A 151 -14.01 12.64 -8.40
CA ALA A 151 -12.96 12.69 -9.41
C ALA A 151 -13.30 11.85 -10.65
N LEU A 152 -13.91 10.68 -10.48
CA LEU A 152 -14.39 9.83 -11.58
C LEU A 152 -15.53 10.50 -12.36
N ASP A 153 -16.48 11.13 -11.68
CA ASP A 153 -17.56 11.88 -12.35
C ASP A 153 -17.00 13.00 -13.23
N THR A 154 -15.99 13.72 -12.72
CA THR A 154 -15.26 14.75 -13.48
C THR A 154 -14.54 14.18 -14.70
N LEU A 155 -13.92 13.00 -14.54
CA LEU A 155 -13.24 12.30 -15.63
C LEU A 155 -14.23 11.87 -16.71
N ILE A 156 -15.35 11.27 -16.33
CA ILE A 156 -16.40 10.81 -17.25
C ILE A 156 -16.95 11.99 -18.05
N GLY A 157 -17.35 13.09 -17.38
CA GLY A 157 -17.85 14.28 -18.06
C GLY A 157 -16.82 14.86 -19.05
N SER A 158 -15.53 14.82 -18.71
CA SER A 158 -14.47 15.26 -19.62
C SER A 158 -14.33 14.38 -20.87
N LEU A 159 -14.56 13.08 -20.75
CA LEU A 159 -14.51 12.12 -21.87
C LEU A 159 -15.74 12.25 -22.78
N GLU A 160 -16.93 12.43 -22.21
CA GLU A 160 -18.17 12.65 -22.96
C GLU A 160 -18.10 13.92 -23.81
N LEU A 161 -17.59 15.02 -23.24
CA LEU A 161 -17.37 16.27 -23.97
C LEU A 161 -16.39 16.11 -25.14
N LYS A 162 -15.34 15.29 -24.98
CA LYS A 162 -14.40 14.99 -26.08
C LYS A 162 -15.09 14.18 -27.17
N ALA A 163 -15.84 13.15 -26.82
CA ALA A 163 -16.57 12.32 -27.77
C ALA A 163 -17.62 13.11 -28.58
N ALA A 164 -18.28 14.10 -27.96
CA ALA A 164 -19.22 14.97 -28.64
C ALA A 164 -18.54 15.85 -29.70
N LYS A 165 -17.34 16.37 -29.42
CA LYS A 165 -16.56 17.22 -30.35
C LYS A 165 -15.97 16.46 -31.54
N THR A 166 -15.76 15.15 -31.43
CA THR A 166 -15.23 14.34 -32.54
C THR A 166 -16.30 13.95 -33.56
N LYS A 167 -17.59 14.09 -33.22
CA LYS A 167 -18.73 13.76 -34.10
C LYS A 167 -19.24 14.94 -34.93
N THR A 168 -18.72 16.14 -34.70
CA THR A 168 -18.96 17.37 -35.47
C THR A 168 -17.76 17.69 -36.34
#